data_AF-A0A8H8MRC5-F1
#
_entry.id   AF-A0A8H8MRC5-F1
#
_cell.length_a   1.000
_cell.length_b   1.000
_cell.length_c   1.000
_cell.angle_alpha   90.00
_cell.angle_beta   90.00
_cell.angle_gamma   90.00
#
_symmetry.space_group_name_H-M   'P 1'
#
loop_
_entity.id
_entity.type
_entity.pdbx_description
1 polymer ?
#
loop_
_entity_poly.entity_id
_entity_poly.type
_entity_poly.pdbx_seq_one_letter_code
_entity_poly.pdbx_strand_id
1 'polypeptide(L)'
;MGLRLPSHALPNLKHLACAAPALAHIPSRKLAHVTLLDAPFIPLLGTAYISALSEAGSGDKKDDESGEGVRSVELRLGQVVVNTIQAPLILEPFSQHVPALRRLSVVAGRSFFSQDVLESLTPALVGFTELEKLDLECNSESECNPLDNDTTLKVLRAWHSSCPSIKHVKLPWRNSNIDELG
;
A
#
# COMPACT_ATOMS: atom_id res chain seq x y z
N MET A 1 14.00 21.19 -0.89
CA MET A 1 12.88 22.16 -1.07
C MET A 1 11.65 21.57 -0.39
N GLY A 2 11.14 22.20 0.66
CA GLY A 2 9.89 21.76 1.30
C GLY A 2 8.68 22.30 0.55
N LEU A 3 7.71 21.44 0.27
CA LEU A 3 6.40 21.85 -0.26
C LEU A 3 5.70 22.74 0.79
N ARG A 4 5.74 24.06 0.60
CA ARG A 4 4.92 25.00 1.38
C ARG A 4 3.52 24.99 0.79
N LEU A 5 2.67 24.10 1.30
CA LEU A 5 1.24 24.19 1.05
C LEU A 5 0.67 25.43 1.78
N PRO A 6 -0.25 26.17 1.16
CA PRO A 6 -0.94 27.26 1.83
C PRO A 6 -1.66 26.75 3.08
N SER A 7 -1.58 27.49 4.20
CA SER A 7 -2.17 27.10 5.48
C SER A 7 -3.68 26.83 5.43
N HIS A 8 -4.38 27.41 4.44
CA HIS A 8 -5.80 27.22 4.20
C HIS A 8 -6.14 25.95 3.37
N ALA A 9 -5.16 25.32 2.70
CA ALA A 9 -5.39 24.13 1.89
C ALA A 9 -5.32 22.83 2.72
N LEU A 10 -4.55 22.84 3.81
CA LEU A 10 -4.33 21.70 4.72
C LEU A 10 -5.60 21.11 5.35
N PRO A 11 -6.60 21.88 5.83
CA PRO A 11 -7.76 21.31 6.52
C PRO A 11 -8.75 20.57 5.60
N ASN A 12 -8.58 20.63 4.27
CA ASN A 12 -9.43 19.95 3.28
C ASN A 12 -8.64 18.95 2.43
N LEU A 13 -7.36 18.72 2.75
CA LEU A 13 -6.49 17.87 1.96
C LEU A 13 -6.81 16.39 2.23
N LYS A 14 -7.56 15.77 1.32
CA LYS A 14 -7.92 14.34 1.39
C LYS A 14 -6.97 13.43 0.62
N HIS A 15 -6.26 13.99 -0.37
CA HIS A 15 -5.34 13.29 -1.25
C HIS A 15 -3.98 13.97 -1.18
N LEU A 16 -2.92 13.20 -0.94
CA LEU A 16 -1.56 13.71 -0.89
C LEU A 16 -0.64 12.84 -1.74
N ALA A 17 0.00 13.44 -2.74
CA ALA A 17 1.11 12.83 -3.46
C ALA A 17 2.41 13.48 -3.00
N CYS A 18 3.32 12.71 -2.40
CA CYS A 18 4.57 13.27 -1.92
C CYS A 18 5.70 12.24 -1.90
N ALA A 19 6.94 12.72 -1.92
CA ALA A 19 8.09 11.93 -1.49
C ALA A 19 7.92 11.63 0.00
N ALA A 20 8.15 10.39 0.41
CA ALA A 20 7.81 9.96 1.76
C ALA A 20 8.49 10.74 2.93
N PRO A 21 9.67 11.40 2.80
CA PRO A 21 10.17 12.34 3.83
C PRO A 21 9.26 13.55 4.09
N ALA A 22 8.45 13.96 3.11
CA ALA A 22 7.57 15.13 3.24
C ALA A 22 6.33 14.85 4.11
N LEU A 23 6.05 13.58 4.44
CA LEU A 23 4.93 13.19 5.31
C LEU A 23 5.08 13.70 6.75
N ALA A 24 6.30 13.81 7.28
CA ALA A 24 6.55 14.17 8.68
C ALA A 24 6.06 15.58 9.07
N HIS A 25 5.76 16.43 8.09
CA HIS A 25 5.39 17.83 8.34
C HIS A 25 3.93 18.14 7.99
N ILE A 26 3.13 17.12 7.62
CA ILE A 26 1.76 17.32 7.17
C ILE A 26 0.80 16.81 8.26
N PRO A 27 -0.15 17.64 8.73
CA PRO A 27 -1.17 17.20 9.67
C PRO A 27 -2.06 16.16 8.99
N SER A 28 -1.86 14.89 9.34
CA SER A 28 -2.42 13.71 8.67
C SER A 28 -3.89 13.41 8.98
N ARG A 29 -4.50 14.16 9.91
CA ARG A 29 -5.84 13.89 10.51
C ARG A 29 -7.05 13.86 9.56
N LYS A 30 -6.86 14.08 8.26
CA LYS A 30 -7.92 14.05 7.23
C LYS A 30 -7.49 13.39 5.91
N LEU A 31 -6.31 12.76 5.88
CA LEU A 31 -5.81 12.10 4.69
C LEU A 31 -6.55 10.78 4.49
N ALA A 32 -7.38 10.71 3.45
CA ALA A 32 -8.06 9.48 3.07
C ALA A 32 -7.20 8.63 2.13
N HIS A 33 -6.40 9.30 1.28
CA HIS A 33 -5.56 8.67 0.26
C HIS A 33 -4.16 9.30 0.21
N VAL A 34 -3.13 8.46 0.21
CA VAL A 34 -1.72 8.89 0.14
C VAL A 34 -1.01 8.17 -0.99
N THR A 35 -0.41 8.93 -1.90
CA THR A 35 0.48 8.43 -2.96
C THR A 35 1.92 8.72 -2.57
N LEU A 36 2.72 7.68 -2.39
CA LEU A 36 4.14 7.78 -2.10
C LEU A 36 4.94 7.60 -3.39
N LEU A 37 5.61 8.68 -3.78
CA LEU A 37 6.53 8.71 -4.91
C LEU A 37 7.93 8.30 -4.44
N ASP A 38 8.68 7.63 -5.31
CA ASP A 38 10.04 7.14 -5.04
C ASP A 38 10.09 6.28 -3.76
N ALA A 39 9.19 5.29 -3.73
CA ALA A 39 8.97 4.40 -2.61
C ALA A 39 10.01 3.26 -2.35
N PRO A 40 11.07 2.97 -3.13
CA PRO A 40 12.01 1.91 -2.76
C PRO A 40 12.81 2.20 -1.48
N PHE A 41 12.78 3.45 -1.00
CA PHE A 41 13.44 3.86 0.25
C PHE A 41 12.50 3.86 1.46
N ILE A 42 11.23 3.44 1.35
CA ILE A 42 10.30 3.41 2.48
C ILE A 42 10.85 2.65 3.71
N PRO A 43 11.52 1.50 3.57
CA PRO A 43 12.14 0.82 4.71
C PRO A 43 13.22 1.67 5.41
N LEU A 44 13.84 2.61 4.68
CA LEU A 44 14.89 3.51 5.18
C LEU A 44 14.35 4.82 5.75
N LEU A 45 13.08 5.12 5.53
CA LEU A 45 12.47 6.32 6.09
C LEU A 45 12.17 6.14 7.57
N GLY A 46 11.98 4.91 8.04
CA GLY A 46 11.78 4.61 9.45
C GLY A 46 10.31 4.66 9.87
N THR A 47 10.00 3.87 10.89
CA THR A 47 8.64 3.62 11.39
C THR A 47 7.88 4.88 11.79
N ALA A 48 8.58 5.92 12.25
CA ALA A 48 8.00 7.18 12.68
C ALA A 48 7.11 7.87 11.62
N TYR A 49 7.44 7.75 10.33
CA TYR A 49 6.67 8.39 9.25
C TYR A 49 5.34 7.68 8.98
N ILE A 50 5.32 6.35 9.15
CA ILE A 50 4.16 5.52 8.87
C ILE A 50 3.26 5.45 10.11
N SER A 51 3.85 5.49 11.31
CA SER A 51 3.11 5.76 12.56
C SER A 51 2.32 7.06 12.48
N ALA A 52 2.85 8.13 11.86
CA ALA A 52 2.13 9.38 11.67
C ALA A 52 0.88 9.25 10.78
N LEU A 53 0.82 8.23 9.90
CA LEU A 53 -0.39 7.91 9.12
C LEU A 53 -1.46 7.20 9.99
N SER A 54 -1.03 6.51 11.04
CA SER A 54 -1.90 5.83 12.02
C SER A 54 -2.48 6.79 13.06
N GLU A 55 -1.62 7.64 13.64
CA GLU A 55 -1.98 8.62 14.68
C GLU A 55 -2.96 9.70 14.17
N ALA A 56 -3.08 9.83 12.85
CA ALA A 56 -4.10 10.62 12.18
C ALA A 56 -5.54 10.29 12.65
N GLY A 57 -5.79 9.04 13.08
CA GLY A 57 -7.11 8.56 13.51
C GLY A 57 -7.32 8.44 15.01
N SER A 58 -6.28 8.57 15.85
CA SER A 58 -6.37 8.37 17.30
C SER A 58 -6.47 9.72 18.04
N GLY A 59 -7.55 10.45 17.76
CA GLY A 59 -7.92 11.66 18.50
C GLY A 59 -8.85 11.30 19.64
N ASP A 60 -8.34 11.29 20.87
CA ASP A 60 -9.10 11.21 22.11
C ASP A 60 -10.09 12.39 22.19
N LYS A 61 -11.35 12.19 21.78
CA LYS A 61 -12.49 13.05 22.12
C LYS A 61 -13.83 12.41 21.72
N LYS A 62 -14.72 12.39 22.72
CA LYS A 62 -16.16 12.19 22.61
C LYS A 62 -16.75 13.09 21.52
N ASP A 63 -17.74 12.50 20.84
CA ASP A 63 -18.74 13.13 19.98
C ASP A 63 -18.28 13.44 18.52
N ASP A 64 -19.10 12.93 17.59
CA ASP A 64 -19.09 12.99 16.11
C ASP A 64 -18.35 11.89 15.31
N GLU A 65 -19.17 11.11 14.59
CA GLU A 65 -18.85 10.05 13.63
C GLU A 65 -17.96 10.53 12.47
N SER A 66 -16.66 10.25 12.52
CA SER A 66 -15.83 9.73 11.42
C SER A 66 -14.36 9.96 11.73
N GLY A 67 -13.76 9.03 12.47
CA GLY A 67 -12.32 8.86 12.48
C GLY A 67 -11.85 8.37 11.10
N GLU A 68 -11.70 9.27 10.13
CA GLU A 68 -11.14 8.97 8.82
C GLU A 68 -9.61 9.02 8.88
N GLY A 69 -9.01 7.94 9.40
CA GLY A 69 -7.59 7.63 9.17
C GLY A 69 -7.32 7.25 7.71
N VAL A 70 -6.06 7.02 7.36
CA VAL A 70 -5.67 6.67 5.99
C VAL A 70 -6.30 5.33 5.58
N ARG A 71 -7.21 5.37 4.60
CA ARG A 71 -7.91 4.17 4.08
C ARG A 71 -7.29 3.65 2.80
N SER A 72 -6.54 4.48 2.09
CA SER A 72 -5.91 4.10 0.83
C SER A 72 -4.48 4.60 0.71
N VAL A 73 -3.58 3.72 0.29
CA VAL A 73 -2.18 4.04 0.01
C VAL A 73 -1.84 3.55 -1.39
N GLU A 74 -1.14 4.38 -2.14
CA GLU A 74 -0.51 4.01 -3.41
C GLU A 74 1.00 4.15 -3.28
N LEU A 75 1.74 3.10 -3.61
CA LEU A 75 3.19 3.05 -3.59
C LEU A 75 3.70 3.04 -5.03
N ARG A 76 4.46 4.05 -5.43
CA ARG A 76 5.08 4.11 -6.76
C ARG A 76 6.58 3.86 -6.62
N LEU A 77 7.00 2.63 -6.91
CA LEU A 77 8.38 2.17 -6.77
C LEU A 77 9.28 2.55 -7.96
N GLY A 78 8.68 3.07 -9.04
CA GLY A 78 9.41 3.42 -10.25
C GLY A 78 10.14 2.22 -10.86
N GLN A 79 11.27 2.46 -11.52
CA GLN A 79 12.08 1.45 -12.22
C GLN A 79 13.00 0.64 -11.28
N VAL A 80 12.75 0.65 -9.97
CA VAL A 80 13.64 -0.02 -9.02
C VAL A 80 13.46 -1.53 -9.04
N VAL A 81 14.60 -2.23 -9.08
CA VAL A 81 14.65 -3.68 -8.98
C VAL A 81 14.41 -4.06 -7.52
N VAL A 82 13.25 -4.68 -7.27
CA VAL A 82 12.86 -5.22 -5.97
C VAL A 82 13.05 -6.73 -6.00
N ASN A 83 13.76 -7.28 -5.00
CA ASN A 83 13.94 -8.71 -4.80
C ASN A 83 13.05 -9.25 -3.67
N THR A 84 13.11 -10.58 -3.45
CA THR A 84 12.31 -11.31 -2.45
C THR A 84 12.57 -10.88 -1.01
N ILE A 85 13.74 -10.31 -0.72
CA ILE A 85 14.09 -9.81 0.62
C ILE A 85 13.51 -8.40 0.81
N GLN A 86 13.49 -7.59 -0.24
CA GLN A 86 13.06 -6.21 -0.19
C GLN A 86 11.54 -6.04 -0.26
N ALA A 87 10.86 -6.88 -1.04
CA ALA A 87 9.42 -6.73 -1.25
C ALA A 87 8.57 -6.77 0.04
N PRO A 88 8.82 -7.69 0.98
CA PRO A 88 8.08 -7.71 2.25
C PRO A 88 8.37 -6.46 3.09
N LEU A 89 9.63 -6.02 3.14
CA LEU A 89 10.05 -4.83 3.89
C LEU A 89 9.38 -3.53 3.42
N ILE A 90 8.90 -3.49 2.17
CA ILE A 90 8.14 -2.36 1.66
C ILE A 90 6.74 -2.31 2.27
N LEU A 91 6.10 -3.47 2.49
CA LEU A 91 4.72 -3.56 2.96
C LEU A 91 4.61 -3.71 4.48
N GLU A 92 5.57 -4.37 5.13
CA GLU A 92 5.59 -4.62 6.57
C GLU A 92 5.33 -3.37 7.43
N PRO A 93 5.96 -2.21 7.16
CA PRO A 93 5.70 -1.04 7.97
C PRO A 93 4.24 -0.56 7.88
N PHE A 94 3.58 -0.71 6.73
CA PHE A 94 2.18 -0.36 6.57
C PHE A 94 1.26 -1.32 7.30
N SER A 95 1.55 -2.62 7.25
CA SER A 95 0.74 -3.61 7.94
C SER A 95 0.88 -3.49 9.46
N GLN A 96 2.05 -3.07 9.96
CA GLN A 96 2.29 -2.81 11.39
C GLN A 96 1.65 -1.51 11.89
N HIS A 97 1.77 -0.42 11.12
CA HIS A 97 1.37 0.90 11.60
C HIS A 97 -0.02 1.31 11.12
N VAL A 98 -0.47 0.85 9.95
CA VAL A 98 -1.78 1.19 9.36
C VAL A 98 -2.57 -0.10 9.05
N PRO A 99 -2.84 -0.95 10.06
CA PRO A 99 -3.50 -2.25 9.84
C PRO A 99 -4.94 -2.11 9.29
N ALA A 100 -5.60 -0.99 9.56
CA ALA A 100 -6.95 -0.66 9.08
C ALA A 100 -6.99 -0.12 7.64
N LEU A 101 -5.89 -0.22 6.89
CA LEU A 101 -5.85 0.19 5.49
C LEU A 101 -6.83 -0.67 4.67
N ARG A 102 -7.69 -0.04 3.86
CA ARG A 102 -8.69 -0.73 3.03
C ARG A 102 -8.26 -0.96 1.60
N ARG A 103 -7.40 -0.09 1.08
CA ARG A 103 -6.88 -0.20 -0.28
C ARG A 103 -5.38 0.03 -0.32
N LEU A 104 -4.66 -0.93 -0.86
CA LEU A 104 -3.24 -0.81 -1.17
C LEU A 104 -3.07 -0.91 -2.69
N SER A 105 -2.43 0.09 -3.28
CA SER A 105 -2.00 0.08 -4.68
C SER A 105 -0.48 0.07 -4.73
N VAL A 106 0.12 -0.77 -5.57
CA VAL A 106 1.57 -0.79 -5.80
C VAL A 106 1.82 -0.71 -7.29
N VAL A 107 2.50 0.36 -7.71
CA VAL A 107 2.95 0.56 -9.08
C VAL A 107 4.46 0.31 -9.14
N ALA A 108 4.87 -0.74 -9.83
CA ALA A 108 6.25 -1.22 -9.79
C ALA A 108 6.78 -1.64 -11.18
N GLY A 109 8.10 -1.77 -11.28
CA GLY A 109 8.76 -2.35 -12.46
C GLY A 109 8.59 -3.87 -12.53
N ARG A 110 8.92 -4.44 -13.70
CA ARG A 110 8.78 -5.87 -14.01
C ARG A 110 9.31 -6.81 -12.93
N SER A 111 10.44 -6.48 -12.28
CA SER A 111 11.06 -7.37 -11.29
C SER A 111 10.17 -7.64 -10.09
N PHE A 112 9.26 -6.72 -9.74
CA PHE A 112 8.33 -6.89 -8.62
C PHE A 112 7.30 -7.99 -8.87
N PHE A 113 7.09 -8.33 -10.14
CA PHE A 113 6.04 -9.23 -10.59
C PHE A 113 6.54 -10.65 -10.88
N SER A 114 7.75 -10.99 -10.43
CA SER A 114 8.20 -12.39 -10.44
C SER A 114 7.44 -13.20 -9.39
N GLN A 115 7.27 -14.50 -9.65
CA GLN A 115 6.62 -15.42 -8.72
C GLN A 115 7.23 -15.32 -7.31
N ASP A 116 8.56 -15.44 -7.21
CA ASP A 116 9.25 -15.44 -5.92
C ASP A 116 8.98 -14.15 -5.12
N VAL A 117 8.92 -13.01 -5.81
CA VAL A 117 8.66 -11.72 -5.16
C VAL A 117 7.21 -11.66 -4.68
N LEU A 118 6.24 -12.04 -5.51
CA LEU A 118 4.83 -12.04 -5.12
C LEU A 118 4.55 -13.02 -3.96
N GLU A 119 5.17 -14.19 -3.98
CA GLU A 119 5.08 -15.17 -2.88
C GLU A 119 5.68 -14.60 -1.58
N SER A 120 6.80 -13.87 -1.68
CA SER A 120 7.45 -13.25 -0.52
C SER A 120 6.60 -12.20 0.19
N LEU A 121 5.61 -11.58 -0.50
CA LEU A 121 4.72 -10.58 0.12
C LEU A 121 3.75 -11.18 1.15
N THR A 122 3.46 -12.48 1.05
CA THR A 122 2.50 -13.21 1.89
C THR A 122 2.63 -12.91 3.40
N PRO A 123 3.81 -13.06 4.04
CA PRO A 123 4.00 -12.73 5.46
C PRO A 123 3.66 -11.27 5.81
N ALA A 124 3.96 -10.32 4.93
CA ALA A 124 3.70 -8.90 5.19
C ALA A 124 2.20 -8.60 5.19
N LEU A 125 1.40 -9.35 4.41
CA LEU A 125 -0.05 -9.17 4.32
C LEU A 125 -0.80 -9.52 5.61
N VAL A 126 -0.24 -10.38 6.47
CA VAL A 126 -0.86 -10.83 7.74
C VAL A 126 -1.18 -9.67 8.68
N GLY A 127 -0.40 -8.59 8.63
CA GLY A 127 -0.63 -7.43 9.51
C GLY A 127 -1.84 -6.57 9.10
N PHE A 128 -2.37 -6.72 7.88
CA PHE A 128 -3.54 -5.95 7.46
C PHE A 128 -4.84 -6.61 7.94
N THR A 129 -5.64 -5.87 8.70
CA THR A 129 -6.90 -6.36 9.26
C THR A 129 -8.11 -5.99 8.42
N GLU A 130 -8.07 -4.85 7.71
CA GLU A 130 -9.20 -4.34 6.92
C GLU A 130 -8.92 -4.20 5.41
N LEU A 131 -7.84 -4.79 4.90
CA LEU A 131 -7.45 -4.62 3.49
C LEU A 131 -8.44 -5.32 2.57
N GLU A 132 -9.31 -4.56 1.89
CA GLU A 132 -10.33 -5.09 1.00
C GLU A 132 -9.84 -5.20 -0.44
N LYS A 133 -8.95 -4.30 -0.86
CA LYS A 133 -8.49 -4.20 -2.25
C LYS A 133 -6.97 -4.08 -2.34
N LEU A 134 -6.37 -4.99 -3.11
CA LEU A 134 -4.95 -4.96 -3.47
C LEU A 134 -4.83 -4.77 -4.99
N ASP A 135 -4.37 -3.61 -5.41
CA ASP A 135 -4.12 -3.29 -6.81
C ASP A 135 -2.60 -3.31 -7.08
N LEU A 136 -2.14 -4.19 -7.96
CA LEU A 136 -0.74 -4.21 -8.41
C LEU A 136 -0.70 -3.85 -9.89
N GLU A 137 0.04 -2.79 -10.21
CA GLU A 137 0.13 -2.24 -11.56
C GLU A 137 1.58 -2.19 -12.03
N CYS A 138 1.80 -2.55 -13.29
CA CYS A 138 3.12 -2.47 -13.91
C CYS A 138 3.34 -1.06 -14.45
N ASN A 139 4.51 -0.47 -14.24
CA ASN A 139 4.84 0.85 -14.80
C ASN A 139 4.73 0.89 -16.33
N SER A 140 4.95 -0.24 -17.00
CA SER A 140 4.80 -0.41 -18.44
C SER A 140 4.11 -1.74 -18.70
N GLU A 141 2.89 -1.72 -19.26
CA GLU A 141 2.15 -2.95 -19.59
C GLU A 141 2.93 -3.88 -20.55
N SER A 142 3.79 -3.30 -21.39
CA SER A 142 4.67 -4.04 -22.32
C SER A 142 5.84 -4.78 -21.65
N GLU A 143 6.10 -4.55 -20.36
CA GLU A 143 7.25 -5.12 -19.66
C GLU A 143 6.88 -6.25 -18.68
N CYS A 144 5.62 -6.35 -18.27
CA CYS A 144 5.19 -7.37 -17.33
C CYS A 144 4.80 -8.66 -18.05
N ASN A 145 5.59 -9.71 -17.82
CA ASN A 145 5.25 -11.04 -18.32
C ASN A 145 4.22 -11.68 -17.37
N PRO A 146 3.07 -12.14 -17.88
CA PRO A 146 2.09 -12.85 -17.07
C PRO A 146 2.70 -14.13 -16.50
N LEU A 147 2.45 -14.39 -15.22
CA LEU A 147 2.64 -15.71 -14.65
C LEU A 147 1.59 -16.67 -15.23
N ASP A 148 1.89 -17.96 -15.24
CA ASP A 148 0.89 -18.96 -15.59
C ASP A 148 -0.28 -18.93 -14.60
N ASN A 149 -1.43 -19.44 -15.04
CA ASN A 149 -2.67 -19.35 -14.27
C ASN A 149 -2.58 -20.13 -12.94
N ASP A 150 -1.89 -21.27 -12.90
CA ASP A 150 -1.77 -22.11 -11.71
C ASP A 150 -0.90 -21.42 -10.64
N THR A 151 0.24 -20.89 -11.05
CA THR A 151 1.13 -20.08 -10.20
C THR A 151 0.40 -18.83 -9.68
N THR A 152 -0.32 -18.14 -10.55
CA THR A 152 -1.12 -16.97 -10.14
C THR A 152 -2.16 -17.35 -9.08
N LEU A 153 -2.89 -18.46 -9.27
CA LEU A 153 -3.89 -18.92 -8.30
C LEU A 153 -3.25 -19.35 -6.97
N LYS A 154 -2.08 -19.99 -6.98
CA LYS A 154 -1.32 -20.34 -5.77
C LYS A 154 -0.98 -19.11 -4.95
N VAL A 155 -0.44 -18.07 -5.59
CA VAL A 155 -0.13 -16.78 -4.94
C VAL A 155 -1.40 -16.15 -4.35
N LEU A 156 -2.48 -16.05 -5.14
CA LEU A 156 -3.72 -15.43 -4.68
C LEU A 156 -4.35 -16.18 -3.49
N ARG A 157 -4.31 -17.52 -3.49
CA ARG A 157 -4.76 -18.34 -2.36
C ARG A 157 -3.90 -18.13 -1.12
N ALA A 158 -2.59 -18.01 -1.27
CA ALA A 158 -1.69 -17.72 -0.15
C ALA A 158 -1.99 -16.34 0.45
N TRP A 159 -2.17 -15.32 -0.38
CA TRP A 159 -2.53 -13.97 0.06
C TRP A 159 -3.88 -13.94 0.77
N HIS A 160 -4.90 -14.59 0.22
CA HIS A 160 -6.22 -14.68 0.86
C HIS A 160 -6.18 -15.45 2.19
N SER A 161 -5.39 -16.52 2.27
CA SER A 161 -5.18 -17.26 3.53
C SER A 161 -4.52 -16.38 4.59
N SER A 162 -3.56 -15.54 4.20
CA SER A 162 -2.86 -14.62 5.11
C SER A 162 -3.67 -13.38 5.47
N CYS A 163 -4.50 -12.88 4.56
CA CYS A 163 -5.34 -11.70 4.75
C CYS A 163 -6.74 -11.98 4.19
N PRO A 164 -7.64 -12.61 4.97
CA PRO A 164 -8.99 -12.98 4.52
C PRO A 164 -9.91 -11.79 4.28
N SER A 165 -9.51 -10.58 4.69
CA SER A 165 -10.26 -9.35 4.43
C SER A 165 -10.15 -8.89 2.97
N ILE A 166 -9.15 -9.38 2.22
CA ILE A 166 -9.01 -9.04 0.80
C ILE A 166 -10.16 -9.67 0.04
N LYS A 167 -10.88 -8.84 -0.72
CA LYS A 167 -11.98 -9.24 -1.60
C LYS A 167 -11.55 -9.18 -3.06
N HIS A 168 -10.76 -8.16 -3.40
CA HIS A 168 -10.38 -7.90 -4.78
C HIS A 168 -8.86 -7.79 -4.92
N VAL A 169 -8.32 -8.55 -5.88
CA VAL A 169 -6.92 -8.44 -6.29
C VAL A 169 -6.84 -8.12 -7.77
N LYS A 170 -6.17 -7.01 -8.09
CA LYS A 170 -5.80 -6.66 -9.46
C LYS A 170 -4.31 -6.92 -9.62
N LEU A 171 -3.95 -7.74 -10.60
CA LEU A 171 -2.61 -7.96 -11.10
C LEU A 171 -2.51 -7.31 -12.49
N PRO A 172 -1.30 -6.99 -12.99
CA PRO A 172 -1.15 -6.29 -14.27
C PRO A 172 -1.72 -7.08 -15.45
N TRP A 173 -1.78 -8.40 -15.35
CA TRP A 173 -2.31 -9.31 -16.36
C TRP A 173 -3.62 -10.00 -15.96
N ARG A 174 -4.17 -9.72 -14.78
CA ARG A 174 -5.37 -10.41 -14.29
C ARG A 174 -6.14 -9.58 -13.27
N ASN A 175 -7.44 -9.41 -13.48
CA ASN A 175 -8.35 -8.97 -12.43
C ASN A 175 -9.00 -10.20 -11.82
N SER A 176 -8.88 -10.37 -10.51
CA SER A 176 -9.44 -11.50 -9.78
C SER A 176 -10.33 -11.03 -8.64
N ASN A 177 -11.57 -11.53 -8.64
CA ASN A 177 -12.36 -11.50 -7.43
C ASN A 177 -12.02 -12.74 -6.62
N ILE A 178 -11.78 -12.61 -5.32
CA ILE A 178 -11.35 -13.75 -4.48
C ILE A 178 -12.45 -14.81 -4.36
N ASP A 179 -13.72 -14.40 -4.52
CA ASP A 179 -14.87 -15.31 -4.63
C ASP A 179 -14.73 -16.33 -5.78
N GLU A 180 -13.87 -16.07 -6.76
CA GLU A 180 -13.61 -16.96 -7.91
C GLU A 180 -12.51 -18.00 -7.65
N LEU A 181 -11.89 -18.01 -6.45
CA LEU A 181 -10.79 -18.93 -6.10
C LEU A 181 -11.26 -20.29 -5.55
N GLY A 182 -12.58 -20.49 -5.45
CA GLY A 182 -13.28 -21.67 -4.93
C GLY A 182 -13.01 -22.97 -5.69
#